data_AF-D6Z6N3-F1
#
_entry.id   AF-D6Z6N3-F1
#
_cell.length_a   1.000
_cell.length_b   1.000
_cell.length_c   1.000
_cell.angle_alpha   90.00
_cell.angle_beta   90.00
_cell.angle_gamma   90.00
#
_symmetry.space_group_name_H-M   'P 1'
#
loop_
_entity.id
_entity.type
_entity.pdbx_description
1 polymer ?
#
loop_
_entity_poly.entity_id
_entity_poly.type
_entity_poly.pdbx_seq_one_letter_code
_entity_poly.pdbx_strand_id
1 'polypeptide(L)'
;MDQRMINVGFGNAVPAGRVLAVVNTKSSPMKKLREEAKEQKRLIDVTEGRRTRSIIILDSNHVVLSAVQPETISLRFSAPLEQRGKGEEEQLKDASK
;
A
#
# COMPACT_ATOMS: atom_id res chain seq x y z
N MET A 1 18.34 -2.30 -5.90
CA MET A 1 17.23 -2.04 -4.96
C MET A 1 15.94 -1.99 -5.77
N ASP A 2 14.88 -2.66 -5.34
CA ASP A 2 13.57 -2.60 -6.00
C ASP A 2 12.96 -1.20 -5.80
N GLN A 3 12.90 -0.40 -6.87
CA GLN A 3 12.35 0.96 -6.87
C GLN A 3 10.83 1.01 -7.17
N ARG A 4 10.15 -0.15 -7.22
CA ARG A 4 8.72 -0.18 -7.47
C ARG A 4 7.94 0.43 -6.30
N MET A 5 6.95 1.23 -6.63
CA MET A 5 5.98 1.77 -5.68
C MET A 5 4.66 1.03 -5.84
N ILE A 6 4.08 0.57 -4.73
CA ILE A 6 2.79 -0.11 -4.72
C ILE A 6 1.74 0.86 -4.21
N ASN A 7 0.73 1.13 -5.02
CA ASN A 7 -0.43 1.91 -4.59
C ASN A 7 -1.16 1.16 -3.46
N VAL A 8 -1.43 1.86 -2.36
CA VAL A 8 -2.11 1.35 -1.17
C VAL A 8 -3.40 2.11 -0.87
N GLY A 9 -3.89 2.92 -1.82
CA GLY A 9 -5.18 3.60 -1.74
C GLY A 9 -5.08 5.12 -1.89
N PHE A 10 -6.04 5.73 -2.60
CA PHE A 10 -6.19 7.19 -2.74
C PHE A 10 -4.92 7.93 -3.19
N GLY A 11 -4.18 7.35 -4.12
CA GLY A 11 -2.91 7.94 -4.59
C GLY A 11 -1.73 7.74 -3.64
N ASN A 12 -1.94 7.18 -2.44
CA ASN A 12 -0.86 6.80 -1.53
C ASN A 12 -0.14 5.54 -2.03
N ALA A 13 1.18 5.51 -1.89
CA ALA A 13 2.00 4.37 -2.29
C ALA A 13 3.14 4.11 -1.30
N VAL A 14 3.58 2.85 -1.23
CA VAL A 14 4.72 2.43 -0.40
C VAL A 14 5.76 1.71 -1.28
N PRO A 15 7.06 1.75 -0.91
CA PRO A 15 8.08 1.01 -1.64
C PRO A 15 7.85 -0.50 -1.54
N ALA A 16 7.80 -1.20 -2.67
CA ALA A 16 7.58 -2.64 -2.72
C ALA A 16 8.65 -3.39 -1.91
N GLY A 17 9.91 -3.01 -2.07
CA GLY A 17 11.04 -3.64 -1.38
C GLY A 17 11.08 -3.48 0.14
N ARG A 18 10.16 -2.69 0.72
CA ARG A 18 10.07 -2.45 2.18
C ARG A 18 8.85 -3.09 2.83
N VAL A 19 7.95 -3.69 2.05
CA VAL A 19 6.77 -4.37 2.60
C VAL A 19 7.16 -5.78 3.04
N LEU A 20 6.93 -6.07 4.32
CA LEU A 20 7.12 -7.41 4.89
C LEU A 20 5.85 -8.26 4.76
N ALA A 21 4.69 -7.65 4.96
CA ALA A 21 3.43 -8.37 4.92
C ALA A 21 2.24 -7.45 4.59
N VAL A 22 1.23 -8.05 3.96
CA VAL A 22 -0.10 -7.46 3.74
C VAL A 22 -1.12 -8.41 4.36
N VAL A 23 -1.87 -7.93 5.34
CA VAL A 23 -2.75 -8.76 6.17
C VAL A 23 -4.16 -8.17 6.28
N ASN A 24 -5.12 -9.04 6.61
CA ASN A 24 -6.52 -8.63 6.82
C ASN A 24 -6.72 -7.99 8.22
N THR A 25 -7.85 -7.30 8.41
CA THR A 25 -8.14 -6.53 9.64
C THR A 25 -9.05 -7.24 10.65
N LYS A 26 -9.46 -8.49 10.39
CA LYS A 26 -10.63 -9.09 11.07
C LYS A 26 -10.33 -9.71 12.43
N SER A 27 -9.09 -10.07 12.72
CA SER A 27 -8.74 -10.83 13.93
C SER A 27 -8.38 -9.96 15.14
N SER A 28 -8.54 -10.50 16.35
CA SER A 28 -8.16 -9.80 17.59
C SER A 28 -6.67 -9.40 17.64
N PRO A 29 -5.71 -10.23 17.17
CA PRO A 29 -4.31 -9.83 17.05
C PRO A 29 -4.10 -8.59 16.16
N MET A 30 -4.88 -8.44 15.08
CA MET A 30 -4.75 -7.29 14.18
C MET A 30 -5.26 -5.99 14.80
N LYS A 31 -6.29 -6.07 15.65
CA LYS A 31 -6.73 -4.93 16.46
C LYS A 31 -5.63 -4.48 17.44
N LYS A 32 -5.01 -5.44 18.13
CA LYS A 32 -3.88 -5.18 19.04
C LYS A 32 -2.69 -4.55 18.31
N LEU A 33 -2.30 -5.10 17.15
CA LEU A 33 -1.21 -4.57 16.33
C LEU A 33 -1.44 -3.09 15.97
N ARG A 34 -2.67 -2.73 15.57
CA ARG A 34 -3.02 -1.35 15.24
C ARG A 34 -2.94 -0.43 16.47
N GLU A 35 -3.46 -0.88 17.60
CA GLU A 35 -3.43 -0.11 18.86
C GLU A 35 -2.00 0.13 19.33
N GLU A 36 -1.17 -0.90 19.33
CA GLU A 36 0.26 -0.82 19.67
C GLU A 36 1.01 0.13 18.72
N ALA A 37 0.81 0.01 17.42
CA ALA A 37 1.44 0.91 16.45
C ALA A 37 0.98 2.36 16.64
N LYS A 38 -0.28 2.60 17.02
CA LYS A 38 -0.79 3.94 17.33
C LYS A 38 -0.11 4.51 18.57
N GLU A 39 -0.03 3.73 19.64
CA GLU A 39 0.61 4.12 20.90
C GLU A 39 2.09 4.46 20.70
N GLN A 40 2.78 3.66 19.90
CA GLN A 40 4.20 3.87 19.58
C GLN A 40 4.45 4.89 18.46
N LYS A 41 3.41 5.61 17.98
CA LYS A 41 3.50 6.62 16.91
C LYS A 41 4.10 6.10 15.59
N ARG A 42 3.88 4.81 15.28
CA ARG A 42 4.32 4.12 14.06
C ARG A 42 3.16 3.78 13.11
N LEU A 43 1.94 4.18 13.46
CA LEU A 43 0.74 3.96 12.66
C LEU A 43 0.59 5.08 11.62
N ILE A 44 0.49 4.70 10.35
CA ILE A 44 0.20 5.59 9.23
C ILE A 44 -1.19 5.22 8.70
N ASP A 45 -2.11 6.17 8.70
CA ASP A 45 -3.47 5.97 8.19
C ASP A 45 -3.61 6.59 6.79
N VAL A 46 -3.82 5.74 5.77
CA VAL A 46 -4.07 6.17 4.37
C VAL A 46 -5.47 5.78 3.90
N THR A 47 -6.42 5.65 4.83
CA THR A 47 -7.78 5.20 4.53
C THR A 47 -8.70 6.31 3.99
N GLU A 48 -8.33 7.59 4.10
CA GLU A 48 -9.14 8.76 3.72
C GLU A 48 -10.56 8.71 4.33
N GLY A 49 -10.64 8.36 5.63
CA GLY A 49 -11.91 8.26 6.37
C GLY A 49 -12.75 7.03 6.02
N ARG A 50 -12.25 6.12 5.18
CA ARG A 50 -12.97 4.89 4.83
C ARG A 50 -12.64 3.74 5.77
N ARG A 51 -13.48 2.72 5.74
CA ARG A 51 -13.25 1.48 6.49
C ARG A 51 -11.90 0.86 6.13
N THR A 52 -11.06 0.62 7.13
CA THR A 52 -9.82 -0.14 6.99
C THR A 52 -10.12 -1.58 6.54
N ARG A 53 -9.57 -1.97 5.39
CA ARG A 53 -9.72 -3.31 4.80
C ARG A 53 -8.44 -4.13 4.86
N SER A 54 -7.28 -3.49 4.94
CA SER A 54 -5.99 -4.15 5.06
C SER A 54 -5.03 -3.39 5.98
N ILE A 55 -4.02 -4.12 6.44
CA ILE A 55 -2.88 -3.61 7.20
C ILE A 55 -1.63 -4.02 6.43
N ILE A 56 -0.72 -3.08 6.20
CA ILE A 56 0.57 -3.34 5.57
C ILE A 56 1.66 -3.10 6.61
N ILE A 57 2.59 -4.05 6.73
CA ILE A 57 3.70 -3.99 7.67
C ILE A 57 4.98 -3.72 6.89
N LEU A 58 5.70 -2.67 7.29
CA LEU A 58 6.98 -2.30 6.70
C LEU A 58 8.17 -2.81 7.52
N ASP A 59 9.32 -2.94 6.87
CA ASP A 59 10.62 -3.29 7.47
C ASP A 59 11.04 -2.39 8.64
N SER A 60 10.62 -1.12 8.58
CA SER A 60 10.82 -0.09 9.61
C SER A 60 9.89 -0.22 10.81
N ASN A 61 9.14 -1.32 10.92
CA ASN A 61 8.09 -1.53 11.91
C ASN A 61 6.93 -0.51 11.81
N HIS A 62 6.81 0.25 10.72
CA HIS A 62 5.63 1.08 10.49
C HIS A 62 4.46 0.21 10.04
N VAL A 63 3.26 0.58 10.50
CA VAL A 63 2.01 -0.09 10.18
C VAL A 63 1.15 0.86 9.37
N VAL A 64 0.83 0.50 8.13
CA VAL A 64 0.02 1.32 7.22
C VAL A 64 -1.39 0.75 7.13
N LEU A 65 -2.39 1.55 7.44
CA LEU A 65 -3.80 1.19 7.33
C LEU A 65 -4.34 1.59 5.95
N SER A 66 -4.98 0.67 5.26
CA SER A 66 -5.51 0.92 3.92
C SER A 66 -6.97 0.51 3.79
N ALA A 67 -7.72 1.26 2.98
CA ALA A 67 -9.09 0.92 2.57
C ALA A 67 -9.13 -0.05 1.37
N VAL A 68 -7.97 -0.40 0.80
CA VAL A 68 -7.83 -1.36 -0.29
C VAL A 68 -7.79 -2.77 0.30
N GLN A 69 -8.38 -3.73 -0.40
CA GLN A 69 -8.38 -5.13 0.02
C GLN A 69 -6.96 -5.73 -0.05
N PRO A 70 -6.58 -6.61 0.89
CA PRO A 70 -5.25 -7.19 0.91
C PRO A 70 -4.94 -7.96 -0.37
N GLU A 71 -5.92 -8.66 -0.94
CA GLU A 71 -5.79 -9.41 -2.21
C GLU A 71 -5.45 -8.49 -3.38
N THR A 72 -6.06 -7.30 -3.44
CA THR A 72 -5.77 -6.28 -4.46
C THR A 72 -4.35 -5.74 -4.34
N ILE A 73 -3.86 -5.53 -3.12
CA ILE A 73 -2.49 -5.08 -2.88
C ILE A 73 -1.51 -6.19 -3.27
N SER A 74 -1.75 -7.44 -2.86
CA SER A 74 -0.92 -8.59 -3.23
C SER A 74 -0.85 -8.78 -4.75
N LEU A 75 -1.94 -8.56 -5.48
CA LEU A 75 -1.93 -8.61 -6.94
C LEU A 75 -1.01 -7.55 -7.55
N ARG A 76 -0.98 -6.34 -6.98
CA ARG A 76 -0.08 -5.25 -7.42
C ARG A 76 1.40 -5.60 -7.15
N PHE A 77 1.67 -6.35 -6.08
CA PHE A 77 3.02 -6.84 -5.78
C PHE A 77 3.54 -7.83 -6.83
N SER A 78 2.66 -8.71 -7.30
CA SER A 78 2.98 -9.76 -8.28
C SER A 78 2.92 -9.28 -9.73
N ALA A 79 2.50 -8.03 -9.99
CA ALA A 79 2.41 -7.50 -11.34
C ALA A 79 3.81 -7.39 -11.99
N PRO A 80 4.00 -7.92 -13.22
CA PRO A 80 5.22 -7.73 -13.99
C PRO A 80 5.54 -6.23 -14.17
N LEU A 81 6.83 -5.90 -14.19
CA LEU A 81 7.38 -4.54 -14.31
C LEU A 81 6.90 -3.75 -15.56
N GLU A 82 6.22 -4.40 -16.50
CA GLU A 82 5.86 -3.85 -17.82
C GLU A 82 4.76 -2.76 -17.80
N GLN A 83 4.13 -2.49 -16.66
CA GLN A 83 3.08 -1.46 -16.59
C GLN A 83 3.62 -0.02 -16.54
N ARG A 84 4.95 0.16 -16.49
CA ARG A 84 5.59 1.49 -16.39
C ARG A 84 5.59 2.28 -17.70
N GLY A 85 5.51 1.63 -18.87
CA GLY A 85 5.65 2.29 -20.18
C GLY A 85 4.36 2.82 -20.81
N LYS A 86 3.18 2.30 -20.45
CA LYS A 86 1.93 2.64 -21.16
C LYS A 86 1.33 3.99 -20.73
N GLY A 87 1.46 4.36 -19.45
CA GLY A 87 0.89 5.60 -18.91
C GLY A 87 1.68 6.86 -19.30
N GLU A 88 3.00 6.76 -19.44
CA GLU A 88 3.86 7.87 -19.87
C GLU A 88 3.74 8.11 -21.39
N GLU A 89 3.63 7.05 -22.20
CA GLU A 89 3.44 7.19 -23.66
C GLU A 89 2.07 7.77 -24.05
N GLU A 90 0.99 7.46 -23.32
CA GLU A 90 -0.33 8.07 -23.57
C GLU A 90 -0.36 9.56 -23.21
N GLN A 91 0.26 9.96 -22.09
CA GLN A 91 0.33 11.37 -21.68
C GLN A 91 1.22 12.22 -22.61
N LEU A 92 2.32 11.68 -23.14
CA LEU A 92 3.12 12.40 -24.14
C LEU A 92 2.40 12.54 -25.49
N LYS A 93 1.55 11.59 -25.86
CA LYS A 93 0.76 11.65 -27.10
C LYS A 93 -0.38 12.67 -27.02
N ASP A 94 -0.99 12.83 -25.85
CA ASP A 94 -2.04 13.84 -25.63
C ASP A 94 -1.47 15.26 -25.43
N ALA A 95 -0.24 15.40 -24.92
CA ALA A 95 0.44 16.69 -24.82
C ALA A 95 1.08 17.16 -26.14
N SER A 96 1.20 16.28 -27.14
CA SER A 96 1.74 16.59 -28.48
C SER A 96 0.64 16.77 -29.54
N LYS A 97 -0.64 16.77 -29.15
CA LYS A 97 -1.79 17.13 -29.97
C LYS A 97 -2.33 18.50 -29.57
#